data_AF-A0A645J452-F1
#
_entry.id   AF-A0A645J452-F1
#
_cell.length_a   1.000
_cell.length_b   1.000
_cell.length_c   1.000
_cell.angle_alpha   90.00
_cell.angle_beta   90.00
_cell.angle_gamma   90.00
#
_symmetry.space_group_name_H-M   'P 1'
#
loop_
_entity.id
_entity.type
_entity.pdbx_description
1 polymer ?
#
loop_
_entity_poly.entity_id
_entity_poly.type
_entity_poly.pdbx_seq_one_letter_code
_entity_poly.pdbx_strand_id
1 'polypeptide(L)'
;MFDASRETNYDSDTARTKELRDAFGDFYRVASGGSAVYLPNRMKNSSQLILHADSVYGPASTTPGRMAWQLKWSSVLEEGGLHTAHNRRANLGFADGHAGTMTREELYDSPNKIKFVFDENITPKSY
;
A
#
# COMPACT_ATOMS: atom_id res chain seq x y z
N MET A 1 19.19 -0.94 -10.80
CA MET A 1 18.68 -0.02 -9.77
C MET A 1 17.35 -0.62 -9.34
N PHE A 2 17.18 -1.03 -8.08
CA PHE A 2 16.03 -1.84 -7.64
C PHE A 2 15.28 -1.08 -6.56
N ASP A 3 13.96 -1.24 -6.58
CA ASP A 3 13.10 -0.11 -6.37
C ASP A 3 11.94 -0.53 -5.45
N ALA A 4 11.64 0.29 -4.44
CA ALA A 4 11.05 -0.07 -3.15
C ALA A 4 9.59 -0.61 -3.14
N SER A 5 8.92 -0.69 -4.30
CA SER A 5 7.59 -1.29 -4.46
C SER A 5 7.30 -1.58 -5.94
N ARG A 6 6.24 -2.30 -6.30
CA ARG A 6 5.86 -2.46 -7.72
C ARG A 6 5.48 -1.13 -8.40
N GLU A 7 5.29 -0.03 -7.65
CA GLU A 7 5.14 1.34 -8.18
C GLU A 7 6.46 1.92 -8.72
N THR A 8 7.58 1.34 -8.31
CA THR A 8 8.91 1.86 -8.63
C THR A 8 9.55 1.11 -9.82
N ASN A 9 8.93 0.02 -10.28
CA ASN A 9 9.51 -0.83 -11.35
C ASN A 9 9.07 -0.45 -12.79
N TYR A 10 8.35 0.68 -12.96
CA TYR A 10 7.91 1.18 -14.27
C TYR A 10 8.16 2.69 -14.40
N ASP A 11 9.44 3.07 -14.46
CA ASP A 11 9.97 4.19 -15.24
C ASP A 11 9.30 5.59 -15.17
N SER A 12 8.65 6.01 -14.06
CA SER A 12 8.03 7.37 -14.09
C SER A 12 7.86 8.17 -12.80
N ASP A 13 8.02 7.63 -11.59
CA ASP A 13 7.89 8.45 -10.36
C ASP A 13 9.10 8.33 -9.43
N THR A 14 10.23 8.84 -9.91
CA THR A 14 11.49 8.91 -9.16
C THR A 14 11.35 9.68 -7.85
N ALA A 15 10.41 10.63 -7.77
CA ALA A 15 10.12 11.39 -6.56
C ALA A 15 9.46 10.49 -5.50
N ARG A 16 8.41 9.75 -5.87
CA ARG A 16 7.74 8.82 -4.94
C ARG A 16 8.65 7.68 -4.49
N THR A 17 9.44 7.12 -5.40
CA THR A 17 10.47 6.14 -5.06
C THR A 17 11.46 6.71 -4.04
N LYS A 18 11.91 7.96 -4.26
CA LYS A 18 12.83 8.64 -3.35
C LYS A 18 12.19 8.88 -1.99
N GLU A 19 10.94 9.34 -1.93
CA GLU A 19 10.19 9.53 -0.68
C GLU A 19 10.07 8.23 0.11
N LEU A 20 9.70 7.12 -0.54
CA LEU A 20 9.62 5.81 0.10
C LEU A 20 10.98 5.35 0.62
N ARG A 21 12.06 5.54 -0.18
CA ARG A 21 13.41 5.17 0.22
C ARG A 21 13.93 6.03 1.37
N ASP A 22 13.64 7.33 1.36
CA ASP A 22 14.01 8.26 2.41
C ASP A 22 13.28 7.89 3.73
N ALA A 23 12.00 7.53 3.65
CA ALA A 23 11.18 7.14 4.80
C ALA A 23 11.50 5.74 5.35
N PHE A 24 11.68 4.74 4.48
CA PHE A 24 11.68 3.32 4.86
C PHE A 24 12.95 2.56 4.47
N GLY A 25 13.91 3.19 3.80
CA GLY A 25 15.16 2.56 3.36
C GLY A 25 15.05 1.78 2.04
N ASP A 26 16.14 1.11 1.68
CA ASP A 26 16.25 0.26 0.48
C ASP A 26 15.76 -1.17 0.79
N PHE A 27 14.50 -1.29 1.23
CA PHE A 27 13.97 -2.48 1.88
C PHE A 27 13.28 -3.48 0.96
N TYR A 28 13.16 -3.21 -0.35
CA TYR A 28 12.42 -4.08 -1.25
C TYR A 28 13.20 -4.30 -2.54
N ARG A 29 13.16 -5.53 -3.05
CA ARG A 29 13.77 -5.92 -4.32
C ARG A 29 12.84 -6.79 -5.14
N VAL A 30 12.81 -6.53 -6.43
CA VAL A 30 12.17 -7.41 -7.41
C VAL A 30 13.18 -8.46 -7.83
N ALA A 31 12.80 -9.73 -7.71
CA ALA A 31 13.54 -10.88 -8.19
C ALA A 31 13.12 -11.24 -9.62
N SER A 32 13.86 -12.15 -10.27
CA SER A 32 13.48 -12.69 -11.58
C SER A 32 12.10 -13.35 -11.54
N GLY A 33 11.31 -13.20 -12.60
CA GLY A 33 9.99 -13.83 -12.71
C GLY A 33 8.86 -13.07 -11.99
N GLY A 34 9.05 -11.79 -11.67
CA GLY A 34 7.99 -10.94 -11.10
C GLY A 34 7.73 -11.15 -9.61
N SER A 35 8.51 -12.00 -8.96
CA SER A 35 8.52 -12.12 -7.49
C SER A 35 9.22 -10.91 -6.87
N ALA A 36 8.87 -10.58 -5.63
CA ALA A 36 9.56 -9.55 -4.88
C ALA A 36 9.82 -9.99 -3.44
N VAL A 37 10.86 -9.43 -2.85
CA VAL A 37 11.30 -9.74 -1.48
C VAL A 37 11.45 -8.45 -0.68
N TYR A 38 11.06 -8.53 0.58
CA TYR A 38 11.39 -7.52 1.58
C TYR A 38 12.73 -7.88 2.24
N LEU A 39 13.54 -6.87 2.54
CA LEU A 39 14.87 -6.95 3.15
C LEU A 39 14.83 -6.26 4.51
N PRO A 40 14.47 -6.98 5.60
CA PRO A 40 14.28 -6.37 6.92
C PRO A 40 15.51 -5.62 7.44
N ASN A 41 16.71 -6.12 7.15
CA ASN A 41 17.98 -5.50 7.55
C ASN A 41 18.27 -4.15 6.86
N ARG A 42 17.44 -3.75 5.88
CA ARG A 42 17.53 -2.47 5.18
C ARG A 42 16.33 -1.56 5.42
N MET A 43 15.37 -2.00 6.25
CA MET A 43 14.22 -1.21 6.63
C MET A 43 14.62 -0.11 7.62
N LYS A 44 14.02 1.06 7.43
CA LYS A 44 13.90 2.15 8.40
C LYS A 44 12.43 2.29 8.77
N ASN A 45 12.12 2.78 9.97
CA ASN A 45 10.75 3.07 10.40
C ASN A 45 9.78 1.89 10.15
N SER A 46 10.20 0.66 10.44
CA SER A 46 9.44 -0.57 10.15
C SER A 46 8.09 -0.63 10.86
N SER A 47 7.93 0.06 11.99
CA SER A 47 6.67 0.23 12.72
C SER A 47 5.63 1.09 12.00
N GLN A 48 6.03 1.80 10.94
CA GLN A 48 5.15 2.66 10.14
C GLN A 48 4.98 2.16 8.71
N LEU A 49 5.79 1.20 8.26
CA LEU A 49 5.68 0.62 6.92
C LEU A 49 4.54 -0.39 6.90
N ILE A 50 3.48 -0.10 6.14
CA ILE A 50 2.34 -0.99 5.99
C ILE A 50 2.73 -2.11 5.00
N LEU A 51 2.55 -3.38 5.37
CA LEU A 51 2.75 -4.53 4.47
C LEU A 51 1.45 -5.22 4.09
N HIS A 52 0.44 -5.12 4.95
CA HIS A 52 -0.87 -5.71 4.72
C HIS A 52 -1.95 -4.75 5.20
N ALA A 53 -3.09 -4.74 4.53
CA ALA A 53 -4.25 -4.01 4.98
C ALA A 53 -5.52 -4.67 4.46
N ASP A 54 -6.66 -4.34 5.08
CA ASP A 54 -7.96 -4.65 4.51
C ASP A 54 -8.04 -4.12 3.08
N SER A 55 -8.48 -4.97 2.17
CA SER A 55 -8.51 -4.67 0.75
C SER A 55 -9.81 -5.14 0.12
N VAL A 56 -10.19 -4.50 -0.97
CA VAL A 56 -11.41 -4.85 -1.69
C VAL A 56 -11.27 -4.55 -3.18
N TYR A 57 -11.83 -5.42 -4.01
CA TYR A 57 -12.13 -5.12 -5.40
C TYR A 57 -13.34 -4.20 -5.49
N GLY A 58 -13.16 -3.06 -6.16
CA GLY A 58 -14.15 -2.03 -6.36
C GLY A 58 -15.28 -2.43 -7.31
N PRO A 59 -16.27 -1.55 -7.53
CA PRO A 59 -17.50 -1.89 -8.26
C PRO A 59 -17.27 -2.17 -9.75
N ALA A 60 -16.18 -1.65 -10.33
CA ALA A 60 -15.81 -1.90 -11.72
C ALA A 60 -15.24 -3.31 -11.95
N SER A 61 -14.85 -4.01 -10.87
CA SER A 61 -14.30 -5.36 -10.94
C SER A 61 -15.32 -6.41 -11.38
N THR A 62 -14.82 -7.47 -12.04
CA THR A 62 -15.60 -8.69 -12.29
C THR A 62 -15.91 -9.47 -11.00
N THR A 63 -15.23 -9.16 -9.89
CA THR A 63 -15.44 -9.78 -8.57
C THR A 63 -15.51 -8.74 -7.44
N PRO A 64 -16.49 -7.82 -7.47
CA PRO A 64 -16.57 -6.73 -6.49
C PRO A 64 -16.83 -7.27 -5.08
N GLY A 65 -16.31 -6.58 -4.07
CA GLY A 65 -16.48 -6.95 -2.66
C GLY A 65 -15.58 -8.11 -2.20
N ARG A 66 -14.82 -8.75 -3.10
CA ARG A 66 -13.78 -9.71 -2.72
C ARG A 66 -12.50 -8.99 -2.30
N MET A 67 -11.72 -9.64 -1.44
CA MET A 67 -10.40 -9.14 -1.06
C MET A 67 -9.48 -9.04 -2.29
N ALA A 68 -8.82 -7.89 -2.44
CA ALA A 68 -7.76 -7.74 -3.44
C ALA A 68 -6.47 -8.36 -2.92
N TRP A 69 -5.82 -9.21 -3.72
CA TRP A 69 -4.62 -9.95 -3.29
C TRP A 69 -3.39 -9.04 -3.08
N GLN A 70 -3.41 -7.84 -3.65
CA GLN A 70 -2.36 -6.83 -3.49
C GLN A 70 -2.98 -5.43 -3.41
N LEU A 71 -2.24 -4.52 -2.78
CA LEU A 71 -2.57 -3.11 -2.65
C LEU A 71 -1.51 -2.26 -3.37
N LYS A 72 -1.96 -1.18 -3.99
CA LYS A 72 -1.13 -0.05 -4.41
C LYS A 72 -1.43 1.15 -3.53
N TRP A 73 -0.41 1.98 -3.29
CA TRP A 73 -0.51 3.11 -2.37
C TRP A 73 -1.07 4.35 -3.07
N SER A 74 -0.66 4.56 -4.32
CA SER A 74 -0.95 5.77 -5.09
C SER A 74 -2.18 5.66 -5.99
N SER A 75 -2.63 4.43 -6.28
CA SER A 75 -3.62 4.16 -7.32
C SER A 75 -4.36 2.84 -7.09
N VAL A 76 -5.43 2.65 -7.86
CA VAL A 76 -6.15 1.39 -7.93
C VAL A 76 -5.26 0.30 -8.57
N LEU A 77 -5.21 -0.89 -7.99
CA LEU A 77 -4.59 -2.07 -8.60
C LEU A 77 -5.68 -3.03 -9.06
N GLU A 78 -5.77 -3.29 -10.36
CA GLU A 78 -6.73 -4.29 -10.90
C GLU A 78 -8.16 -4.04 -10.41
N GLU A 79 -8.58 -2.76 -10.38
CA GLU A 79 -9.88 -2.32 -9.87
C GLU A 79 -10.07 -2.49 -8.34
N GLY A 80 -9.03 -2.92 -7.61
CA GLY A 80 -9.00 -3.05 -6.15
C GLY A 80 -8.07 -2.08 -5.43
N GLY A 81 -8.24 -1.99 -4.10
CA GLY A 81 -7.53 -1.03 -3.26
C GLY A 81 -7.79 -1.24 -1.78
N LEU A 82 -7.23 -0.34 -0.97
CA LEU A 82 -7.31 -0.39 0.49
C LEU A 82 -8.74 -0.04 0.94
N HIS A 83 -9.29 -0.80 1.89
CA HIS A 83 -10.69 -0.71 2.29
C HIS A 83 -10.80 -0.17 3.72
N THR A 84 -11.49 0.95 3.93
CA THR A 84 -11.74 1.51 5.27
C THR A 84 -13.08 1.04 5.84
N ALA A 85 -13.28 -0.28 5.83
CA ALA A 85 -14.55 -0.95 6.15
C ALA A 85 -14.99 -0.77 7.61
N HIS A 86 -14.04 -0.58 8.53
CA HIS A 86 -14.27 -0.69 9.96
C HIS A 86 -14.35 0.68 10.61
N ASN A 87 -15.56 1.24 10.69
CA ASN A 87 -15.79 2.59 11.24
C ASN A 87 -14.93 3.66 10.53
N ARG A 88 -14.86 3.60 9.20
CA ARG A 88 -14.01 4.47 8.35
C ARG A 88 -12.50 4.33 8.63
N ARG A 89 -12.09 3.19 9.16
CA ARG A 89 -10.69 2.81 9.37
C ARG A 89 -10.38 1.52 8.61
N ALA A 90 -9.14 1.39 8.17
CA ALA A 90 -8.59 0.14 7.66
C ALA A 90 -7.77 -0.54 8.75
N ASN A 91 -7.88 -1.87 8.87
CA ASN A 91 -6.92 -2.65 9.65
C ASN A 91 -5.63 -2.82 8.85
N LEU A 92 -4.50 -2.71 9.53
CA LEU A 92 -3.16 -2.66 8.96
C LEU A 92 -2.23 -3.64 9.68
N GLY A 93 -1.35 -4.28 8.94
CA GLY A 93 -0.17 -4.99 9.44
C GLY A 93 1.11 -4.27 9.03
N PHE A 94 1.94 -3.93 10.01
CA PHE A 94 3.19 -3.21 9.83
C PHE A 94 4.39 -4.17 9.69
N ALA A 95 5.48 -3.68 9.11
CA ALA A 95 6.65 -4.50 8.79
C ALA A 95 7.41 -5.03 10.00
N ASP A 96 7.25 -4.41 11.17
CA ASP A 96 7.81 -4.91 12.44
C ASP A 96 6.91 -5.96 13.13
N GLY A 97 5.76 -6.28 12.56
CA GLY A 97 4.81 -7.27 13.07
C GLY A 97 3.66 -6.68 13.90
N HIS A 98 3.63 -5.36 14.15
CA HIS A 98 2.48 -4.75 14.81
C HIS A 98 1.24 -4.76 13.92
N ALA A 99 0.07 -4.86 14.54
CA ALA A 99 -1.20 -4.57 13.92
C ALA A 99 -1.69 -3.19 14.40
N GLY A 100 -2.42 -2.49 13.55
CA GLY A 100 -3.07 -1.23 13.93
C GLY A 100 -4.22 -0.89 13.00
N THR A 101 -4.77 0.30 13.17
CA THR A 101 -5.83 0.82 12.30
C THR A 101 -5.58 2.27 11.99
N MET A 102 -5.98 2.73 10.81
CA MET A 102 -5.89 4.16 10.43
C MET A 102 -7.14 4.61 9.70
N THR A 103 -7.56 5.86 9.94
CA THR A 103 -8.51 6.54 9.05
C THR A 103 -7.87 6.83 7.70
N ARG A 104 -8.71 7.20 6.74
CA ARG A 104 -8.28 7.80 5.48
C ARG A 104 -7.24 8.92 5.71
N GLU A 105 -7.57 9.95 6.48
CA GLU A 105 -6.69 11.10 6.73
C GLU A 105 -5.33 10.68 7.32
N GLU A 106 -5.33 9.76 8.29
CA GLU A 106 -4.11 9.20 8.88
C GLU A 106 -3.26 8.44 7.85
N LEU A 107 -3.90 7.69 6.93
CA LEU A 107 -3.22 6.96 5.85
C LEU A 107 -2.53 7.91 4.85
N TYR A 108 -3.16 9.05 4.52
CA TYR A 108 -2.59 10.07 3.64
C TYR A 108 -1.42 10.81 4.29
N ASP A 109 -1.55 11.15 5.57
CA ASP A 109 -0.51 11.86 6.30
C ASP A 109 0.69 10.96 6.61
N SER A 110 0.47 9.64 6.72
CA SER A 110 1.52 8.64 6.99
C SER A 110 2.66 8.69 5.96
N PRO A 111 3.86 8.18 6.29
CA PRO A 111 4.95 8.07 5.31
C PRO A 111 4.63 7.15 4.12
N ASN A 112 3.60 6.29 4.23
CA ASN A 112 3.09 5.49 3.12
C ASN A 112 2.32 6.33 2.09
N LYS A 113 1.89 7.57 2.42
CA LYS A 113 1.23 8.52 1.50
C LYS A 113 0.14 7.86 0.64
N ILE A 114 -0.83 7.21 1.29
CA ILE A 114 -1.94 6.56 0.61
C ILE A 114 -2.81 7.60 -0.05
N LYS A 115 -2.99 7.52 -1.37
CA LYS A 115 -3.77 8.51 -2.16
C LYS A 115 -5.15 8.02 -2.56
N PHE A 116 -5.45 6.75 -2.33
CA PHE A 116 -6.68 6.13 -2.78
C PHE A 116 -7.14 5.05 -1.79
N VAL A 117 -8.43 5.07 -1.44
CA VAL A 117 -9.08 4.05 -0.60
C VAL A 117 -10.51 3.79 -1.11
N PHE A 118 -11.10 2.66 -0.73
CA PHE A 118 -12.53 2.39 -0.81
C PHE A 118 -13.15 2.57 0.58
N ASP A 119 -14.29 3.26 0.64
CA ASP A 119 -15.07 3.39 1.88
C ASP A 119 -15.88 2.13 2.20
N GLU A 120 -16.63 2.16 3.31
CA GLU A 120 -17.48 1.04 3.77
C GLU A 120 -18.54 0.58 2.76
N ASN A 121 -18.88 1.42 1.78
CA ASN A 121 -19.82 1.11 0.71
C ASN A 121 -19.10 0.73 -0.59
N ILE A 122 -17.79 0.45 -0.53
CA ILE A 122 -16.93 0.14 -1.67
C ILE A 122 -16.94 1.32 -2.69
N THR A 123 -17.17 2.54 -2.21
CA THR A 123 -17.12 3.74 -3.03
C THR A 123 -15.68 4.28 -3.04
N PRO A 124 -15.10 4.54 -4.22
CA PRO A 124 -13.73 5.07 -4.32
C PRO A 124 -13.63 6.47 -3.69
N LYS A 125 -12.56 6.71 -2.93
CA LYS A 125 -12.18 8.01 -2.36
C LYS A 125 -10.72 8.32 -2.69
N SER A 126 -10.48 9.48 -3.27
CA SER A 126 -9.15 10.06 -3.51
C SER A 126 -8.93 11.31 -2.67
N TYR A 127 -7.69 11.74 -2.49
CA TYR A 127 -7.35 13.01 -1.83
C TYR A 127 -7.08 14.09 -2.86
#